data_AF-A0A3L8GL07-F1
#
_entry.id   AF-A0A3L8GL07-F1
#
_cell.length_a   1.000
_cell.length_b   1.000
_cell.length_c   1.000
_cell.angle_alpha   90.00
_cell.angle_beta   90.00
_cell.angle_gamma   90.00
#
_symmetry.space_group_name_H-M   'P 1'
#
loop_
_entity.id
_entity.type
_entity.pdbx_description
1 polymer ?
#
loop_
_entity_poly.entity_id
_entity_poly.type
_entity_poly.pdbx_seq_one_letter_code
_entity_poly.pdbx_strand_id
1 'polypeptide(L)' 'MTYCEQKLKQIYNNFTFSAGVYGYDKHLLRLLYVDTLEHLSDQLKCLKKAHYPHGELTFYGNYYRRLITQYYHSHQAMA' A
#
# COMPACT_ATOMS: atom_id res chain seq x y z
N MET A 1 0.78 2.91 -17.96
CA MET A 1 0.57 2.23 -16.68
C MET A 1 0.62 0.74 -16.92
N THR A 2 1.53 0.03 -16.29
CA THR A 2 1.64 -1.43 -16.41
C THR A 2 0.60 -2.13 -15.54
N TYR A 3 0.40 -3.44 -15.74
CA TYR A 3 -0.52 -4.21 -14.90
C TYR A 3 -0.06 -4.27 -13.44
N CYS A 4 1.25 -4.39 -13.20
CA CYS A 4 1.83 -4.33 -11.85
C CYS A 4 1.49 -2.99 -11.18
N GLU A 5 1.78 -1.88 -11.86
CA GLU A 5 1.49 -0.54 -11.35
C GLU A 5 -0.01 -0.36 -11.05
N GLN A 6 -0.90 -0.82 -11.93
CA GLN A 6 -2.35 -0.77 -11.72
C GLN A 6 -2.78 -1.50 -10.45
N LYS A 7 -2.27 -2.71 -10.22
CA LYS A 7 -2.60 -3.50 -9.03
C LYS A 7 -2.13 -2.83 -7.74
N LEU A 8 -0.89 -2.35 -7.71
CA LEU A 8 -0.33 -1.72 -6.51
C LEU A 8 -0.98 -0.34 -6.26
N LYS A 9 -1.34 0.40 -7.32
CA LYS A 9 -2.13 1.64 -7.20
C LYS A 9 -3.50 1.39 -6.59
N GLN A 10 -4.16 0.30 -6.95
CA GLN A 10 -5.47 -0.04 -6.40
C GLN A 10 -5.39 -0.28 -4.88
N ILE A 11 -4.36 -0.99 -4.42
CA ILE A 11 -4.11 -1.19 -2.98
C ILE A 11 -3.94 0.16 -2.27
N TYR A 12 -3.12 1.04 -2.83
CA TYR A 12 -2.91 2.38 -2.26
C TYR A 12 -4.19 3.21 -2.22
N ASN A 13 -4.98 3.23 -3.29
CA ASN A 13 -6.25 3.95 -3.33
C ASN A 13 -7.26 3.43 -2.31
N ASN A 14 -7.34 2.11 -2.12
CA ASN A 14 -8.21 1.50 -1.12
C ASN A 14 -7.76 1.87 0.30
N PHE A 15 -6.45 1.91 0.53
CA PHE A 15 -5.86 2.34 1.79
C PHE A 15 -6.21 3.79 2.11
N THR A 16 -5.98 4.73 1.18
CA THR A 16 -6.27 6.15 1.43
C THR A 16 -7.76 6.42 1.60
N PHE A 17 -8.61 5.74 0.84
CA PHE A 17 -10.06 5.80 1.04
C PHE A 17 -10.45 5.33 2.45
N SER A 18 -9.99 4.15 2.86
CA SER A 18 -10.33 3.55 4.16
C SER A 18 -9.75 4.36 5.33
N ALA A 19 -8.55 4.90 5.17
CA ALA A 19 -7.93 5.77 6.16
C ALA A 19 -8.72 7.07 6.36
N GLY A 20 -9.32 7.63 5.29
CA GLY A 20 -10.25 8.75 5.39
C GLY A 20 -11.50 8.42 6.22
N VAL A 21 -11.98 7.17 6.19
CA VAL A 21 -13.11 6.72 7.01
C VAL A 21 -12.71 6.49 8.47
N TYR A 22 -11.53 5.90 8.71
CA TYR A 22 -11.03 5.59 10.05
C TYR A 22 -10.25 6.74 10.71
N GLY A 23 -10.24 7.94 10.11
CA GLY A 23 -9.37 9.05 10.46
C GLY A 23 -9.30 9.43 11.95
N TYR A 24 -10.34 9.11 12.73
CA TYR A 24 -10.45 9.43 14.15
C TYR A 24 -10.04 8.28 15.09
N ASP A 25 -9.92 7.05 14.60
CA ASP A 25 -9.54 5.89 15.41
C ASP A 25 -8.10 5.46 15.10
N LYS A 26 -7.18 5.83 16.00
CA LYS A 26 -5.75 5.53 15.86
C LYS A 26 -5.46 4.01 15.84
N HIS A 27 -6.29 3.20 16.50
CA HIS A 27 -6.12 1.76 16.53
C HIS A 27 -6.54 1.14 15.18
N LEU A 28 -7.71 1.52 14.65
CA LEU A 28 -8.17 1.07 13.33
C LEU A 28 -7.23 1.54 12.21
N LEU A 29 -6.71 2.76 12.27
CA LEU A 29 -5.70 3.25 11.32
C LEU A 29 -4.42 2.42 11.36
N ARG A 30 -3.95 2.02 12.55
CA ARG A 30 -2.77 1.17 12.69
C ARG A 30 -3.02 -0.22 12.12
N LEU A 31 -4.17 -0.82 12.40
CA LEU A 31 -4.55 -2.12 11.83
C LEU A 31 -4.61 -2.06 10.31
N LEU A 32 -5.29 -1.06 9.76
CA LEU A 32 -5.37 -0.82 8.31
C LEU A 32 -3.98 -0.68 7.68
N TYR A 33 -3.07 0.07 8.32
CA TYR A 33 -1.70 0.26 7.83
C TYR A 33 -0.93 -1.06 7.75
N VAL A 34 -0.94 -1.87 8.82
CA VAL A 34 -0.24 -3.16 8.85
C VAL A 34 -0.81 -4.11 7.81
N ASP A 35 -2.14 -4.24 7.75
CA ASP A 35 -2.84 -5.10 6.81
C ASP A 35 -2.56 -4.70 5.34
N THR A 36 -2.55 -3.40 5.06
CA THR A 36 -2.22 -2.89 3.71
C THR A 36 -0.79 -3.24 3.31
N LEU A 37 0.18 -3.14 4.22
CA LEU A 37 1.58 -3.50 3.92
C LEU A 37 1.75 -5.00 3.70
N GLU A 38 1.03 -5.83 4.44
CA GLU A 38 1.01 -7.27 4.24
C GLU A 38 0.39 -7.62 2.88
N HIS A 39 -0.78 -7.05 2.58
CA HIS A 39 -1.44 -7.24 1.29
C HIS A 39 -0.56 -6.77 0.11
N LEU A 40 0.13 -5.64 0.24
CA LEU A 40 1.10 -5.17 -0.76
C LEU A 40 2.23 -6.21 -0.97
N SER A 41 2.78 -6.73 0.13
CA SER A 41 3.84 -7.73 0.07
C SER A 41 3.38 -9.02 -0.60
N ASP A 42 2.15 -9.45 -0.34
CA ASP A 42 1.60 -10.67 -0.90
C ASP A 42 1.26 -10.52 -2.38
N GLN A 43 0.74 -9.37 -2.80
CA GLN A 43 0.55 -9.07 -4.23
C GLN A 43 1.87 -9.08 -4.99
N LEU A 44 2.95 -8.53 -4.42
CA LEU A 44 4.28 -8.60 -5.02
C LEU A 44 4.80 -10.05 -5.13
N LYS A 45 4.54 -10.91 -4.13
CA LYS A 45 4.87 -12.34 -4.21
C LYS A 45 4.08 -13.03 -5.33
N CYS A 46 2.78 -12.74 -5.47
CA CYS A 46 1.93 -13.28 -6.53
C CYS A 46 2.42 -12.86 -7.92
N LEU A 47 2.70 -11.57 -8.12
CA LEU A 47 3.24 -11.05 -9.39
C LEU A 47 4.63 -11.63 -9.70
N LYS A 48 5.48 -11.83 -8.69
CA LYS A 48 6.76 -12.52 -8.85
C LYS A 48 6.57 -13.96 -9.33
N LYS A 49 5.62 -14.71 -8.75
CA LYS A 49 5.28 -16.07 -9.18
C LYS A 49 4.71 -16.11 -10.60
N ALA A 50 4.03 -15.06 -11.02
CA ALA A 50 3.53 -14.88 -12.39
C ALA A 50 4.61 -14.38 -13.38
N HIS A 51 5.90 -14.40 -13.00
CA HIS A 51 7.04 -14.02 -13.85
C HIS A 51 7.03 -12.57 -14.36
N TYR A 52 6.42 -11.64 -13.60
CA TYR A 52 6.55 -10.21 -13.91
C TYR A 52 8.01 -9.72 -13.76
N PRO A 53 8.44 -8.70 -14.53
CA PRO A 53 9.81 -8.21 -14.51
C PRO A 53 10.27 -7.79 -13.11
N HIS A 54 11.41 -8.31 -12.66
CA HIS A 54 11.90 -8.05 -11.31
C HIS A 54 12.14 -6.55 -11.03
N GLY A 55 12.71 -5.81 -12.00
CA GLY A 55 12.94 -4.37 -11.85
C GLY A 55 11.65 -3.59 -11.63
N GLU A 56 10.58 -3.98 -12.30
CA GLU A 56 9.27 -3.38 -12.18
C GLU A 56 8.64 -3.63 -10.79
N LEU A 57 8.70 -4.88 -10.32
CA LEU A 57 8.22 -5.27 -9.00
C LEU A 57 8.95 -4.51 -7.89
N THR A 58 10.28 -4.40 -8.00
CA THR A 58 11.10 -3.68 -7.02
C THR A 58 10.80 -2.19 -7.05
N PHE A 59 10.72 -1.58 -8.23
CA PHE A 59 10.46 -0.16 -8.38
C PHE A 59 9.09 0.22 -7.81
N TYR A 60 8.01 -0.39 -8.32
CA TYR A 60 6.66 -0.03 -7.89
C TYR A 60 6.36 -0.52 -6.47
N GLY A 61 6.89 -1.68 -6.06
CA GLY A 61 6.74 -2.16 -4.69
C GLY A 61 7.30 -1.19 -3.66
N ASN A 62 8.52 -0.67 -3.90
CA ASN A 62 9.13 0.33 -3.03
C ASN A 62 8.38 1.67 -3.08
N TYR A 63 7.96 2.09 -4.28
CA TYR A 63 7.22 3.33 -4.46
C TYR A 63 5.90 3.34 -3.66
N TYR A 64 5.07 2.31 -3.81
CA TYR A 64 3.77 2.24 -3.11
C TYR A 64 3.92 2.00 -1.61
N ARG A 65 4.90 1.20 -1.17
CA ARG A 65 5.23 1.06 0.26
C ARG A 65 5.54 2.43 0.87
N ARG A 66 6.39 3.23 0.21
CA ARG A 66 6.74 4.58 0.67
C ARG A 66 5.53 5.49 0.75
N LEU A 67 4.65 5.49 -0.26
CA LEU A 67 3.42 6.28 -0.25
C LEU A 67 2.50 5.92 0.92
N ILE A 68 2.28 4.63 1.17
CA ILE A 68 1.44 4.15 2.28
C ILE A 68 2.03 4.61 3.62
N THR A 69 3.33 4.41 3.84
CA THR A 69 4.03 4.82 5.06
C THR A 69 3.98 6.34 5.27
N GLN A 70 4.22 7.12 4.21
CA GLN A 70 4.14 8.59 4.28
C GLN A 70 2.73 9.05 4.64
N TYR A 71 1.72 8.50 3.98
CA TYR A 71 0.33 8.88 4.23
C TYR A 71 -0.10 8.55 5.67
N TYR A 72 0.24 7.36 6.18
CA TYR A 72 -0.04 6.94 7.55
C TYR A 72 0.57 7.90 8.58
N HIS A 73 1.86 8.20 8.46
CA HIS A 73 2.54 9.06 9.43
C HIS A 73 2.08 10.52 9.36
N SER A 74 1.74 11.03 8.17
CA SER A 74 1.13 12.36 8.04
C SER A 74 -0.21 12.44 8.79
N HIS A 75 -1.02 11.38 8.75
CA HIS A 75 -2.30 11.34 9.47
C HIS A 75 -2.12 11.13 10.98
N GLN A 76 -1.09 10.38 11.41
CA GLN A 76 -0.75 10.29 12.83
C GLN A 76 -0.25 11.63 13.40
N ALA A 77 0.45 12.44 12.61
CA ALA A 77 0.93 13.75 13.03
C ALA A 77 -0.19 14.81 13.13
N MET A 78 -1.34 14.58 12.48
CA MET A 78 -2.50 15.46 12.49
C MET A 78 -3.53 15.14 13.60
N ALA A 79 -3.32 14.07 14.38
CA ALA A 79 -4.29 13.52 15.32
C ALA A 79 -3.83 13.51 16.79
#